data_AF-A0A8H7IHE2-F1
#
_entry.id   AF-A0A8H7IHE2-F1
#
_cell.length_a   1.000
_cell.length_b   1.000
_cell.length_c   1.000
_cell.angle_alpha   90.00
_cell.angle_beta   90.00
_cell.angle_gamma   90.00
#
_symmetry.space_group_name_H-M   'P 1'
#
loop_
_entity.id
_entity.type
_entity.pdbx_description
1 polymer ?
#
loop_
_entity_poly.entity_id
_entity_poly.type
_entity_poly.pdbx_seq_one_letter_code
_entity_poly.pdbx_strand_id
1 'polypeptide(L)'
;MKVSLCLATEAQAGSINPEPQNLPVEFQEFQKVFSEEIFTTLPEHCPYDSAIDLEEDKQPPYGPIYSMTPAERESLKEHIDSELGCHNQE
;
A
#
# COMPACT_ATOMS: atom_id res chain seq x y z
N MET A 1 -32.31 23.77 12.07
CA MET A 1 -31.14 23.10 11.47
C MET A 1 -30.03 23.07 12.51
N LYS A 2 -29.67 21.91 13.02
CA LYS A 2 -28.45 21.75 13.83
C LYS A 2 -27.42 21.10 12.91
N VAL A 3 -26.48 21.91 12.43
CA VAL A 3 -25.25 21.38 11.82
C VAL A 3 -24.36 20.95 12.96
N SER A 4 -24.25 19.63 13.15
CA SER A 4 -23.30 19.07 14.10
C SER A 4 -21.94 19.07 13.42
N LEU A 5 -21.06 19.95 13.88
CA LEU A 5 -19.67 20.01 13.49
C LEU A 5 -19.01 18.71 13.97
N CYS A 6 -18.65 17.81 13.06
CA CYS A 6 -17.81 16.67 13.39
C CYS A 6 -16.42 17.22 13.73
N LEU A 7 -15.99 17.02 14.98
CA LEU A 7 -14.63 17.28 15.40
C LEU A 7 -13.73 16.25 14.71
N ALA A 8 -12.77 16.74 13.93
CA ALA A 8 -11.71 15.91 13.38
C ALA A 8 -10.82 15.45 14.54
N THR A 9 -10.83 14.16 14.84
CA THR A 9 -9.83 13.56 15.71
C THR A 9 -8.54 13.40 14.89
N GLU A 10 -7.45 13.91 15.45
CA GLU A 10 -6.13 14.00 14.86
C GLU A 10 -5.56 12.61 14.53
N ALA A 11 -4.87 12.54 13.39
CA ALA A 11 -4.14 11.37 12.94
C ALA A 11 -2.98 11.07 13.91
N GLN A 12 -3.10 10.01 14.71
CA GLN A 12 -1.96 9.38 15.35
C GLN A 12 -1.47 8.23 14.49
N ALA A 13 -0.23 8.34 14.02
CA ALA A 13 0.54 7.26 13.42
C ALA A 13 0.85 6.23 14.52
N GLY A 14 0.01 5.21 14.61
CA GLY A 14 0.20 4.02 15.42
C GLY A 14 -0.69 2.93 14.82
N SER A 15 -0.15 1.73 14.62
CA SER A 15 -0.81 0.58 13.97
C SER A 15 -2.32 0.51 14.31
N ILE A 16 -3.13 1.01 13.38
CA ILE A 16 -4.57 0.83 13.38
C ILE A 16 -4.85 -0.45 12.61
N ASN A 17 -4.60 -1.58 13.26
CA ASN A 17 -5.46 -2.73 13.01
C ASN A 17 -6.80 -2.36 13.65
N PRO A 18 -7.87 -2.04 12.90
CA PRO A 18 -9.16 -1.88 13.53
C PRO A 18 -9.51 -3.23 14.12
N GLU A 19 -9.40 -3.37 15.44
CA GLU A 19 -10.05 -4.46 16.13
C GLU A 19 -11.50 -4.53 15.63
N PRO A 20 -12.06 -5.73 15.36
CA PRO A 20 -13.42 -5.95 14.83
C PRO A 20 -14.48 -4.98 15.36
N GLN A 21 -14.30 -4.59 16.62
CA GLN A 21 -15.21 -3.83 17.44
C GLN A 21 -15.30 -2.34 17.06
N ASN A 22 -14.40 -1.81 16.23
CA ASN A 22 -14.40 -0.41 15.80
C ASN A 22 -14.99 -0.18 14.40
N LEU A 23 -15.44 -1.23 13.70
CA LEU A 23 -16.08 -1.08 12.39
C LEU A 23 -17.57 -0.71 12.53
N PRO A 24 -18.07 0.25 11.72
CA PRO A 24 -19.50 0.47 11.58
C PRO A 24 -20.24 -0.81 11.20
N VAL A 25 -21.48 -0.96 11.65
CA VAL A 25 -22.28 -2.19 11.50
C VAL A 25 -22.40 -2.60 10.03
N GLU A 26 -22.46 -1.63 9.13
CA GLU A 26 -22.54 -1.81 7.68
C GLU A 26 -21.29 -2.47 7.08
N PHE A 27 -20.14 -2.38 7.75
CA PHE A 27 -18.87 -2.91 7.25
C PHE A 27 -18.34 -4.11 8.05
N GLN A 28 -19.07 -4.55 9.08
CA GLN A 28 -18.68 -5.71 9.88
C GLN A 28 -18.59 -6.99 9.04
N GLU A 29 -19.41 -7.13 8.00
CA GLU A 29 -19.33 -8.27 7.06
C GLU A 29 -18.01 -8.29 6.26
N PHE A 30 -17.38 -7.13 6.08
CA PHE A 30 -16.12 -6.96 5.35
C PHE A 30 -14.92 -6.83 6.29
N GLN A 31 -15.04 -7.17 7.57
CA GLN A 31 -13.95 -7.07 8.54
C GLN A 31 -12.66 -7.73 8.02
N LYS A 32 -12.80 -8.86 7.31
CA LYS A 32 -11.69 -9.57 6.68
C LYS A 32 -10.89 -8.67 5.72
N VAL A 33 -11.53 -7.79 4.96
CA VAL A 33 -10.83 -6.88 4.02
C VAL A 33 -9.98 -5.85 4.75
N PHE A 34 -10.17 -5.65 6.06
CA PHE A 34 -9.37 -4.74 6.87
C PHE A 34 -8.24 -5.43 7.64
N SER A 35 -8.08 -6.76 7.53
CA SER A 35 -7.01 -7.48 8.22
C SER A 35 -5.68 -7.37 7.46
N GLU A 36 -4.58 -7.14 8.18
CA GLU A 36 -3.23 -7.02 7.59
C GLU A 36 -2.83 -8.27 6.78
N GLU A 37 -3.29 -9.46 7.18
CA GLU A 37 -3.01 -10.74 6.52
C GLU A 37 -3.43 -10.82 5.04
N ILE A 38 -4.46 -10.07 4.62
CA ILE A 38 -4.87 -10.04 3.20
C ILE A 38 -4.06 -9.01 2.41
N PHE A 39 -3.59 -7.95 3.07
CA PHE A 39 -2.80 -6.91 2.43
C PHE A 39 -1.33 -7.28 2.23
N THR A 40 -0.81 -8.28 2.93
CA THR A 40 0.56 -8.76 2.72
C THR A 40 0.73 -9.52 1.41
N THR A 41 -0.36 -10.01 0.81
CA THR A 41 -0.34 -10.79 -0.43
C THR A 41 -0.94 -10.01 -1.59
N LEU A 42 -0.27 -10.02 -2.74
CA LEU A 42 -0.85 -9.44 -3.95
C LEU A 42 -1.99 -10.33 -4.45
N PRO A 43 -3.14 -9.75 -4.85
CA PRO A 43 -4.19 -10.51 -5.49
C PRO A 43 -3.69 -11.07 -6.83
N GLU A 44 -4.34 -12.14 -7.31
CA GLU A 44 -4.05 -12.71 -8.62
C GLU A 44 -4.25 -11.67 -9.73
N HIS A 45 -3.38 -11.74 -10.75
CA HIS A 45 -3.50 -10.93 -11.95
C HIS A 45 -4.88 -11.08 -12.59
N CYS A 46 -5.48 -9.97 -13.01
CA CYS A 46 -6.84 -9.92 -13.49
C CYS A 46 -6.94 -9.14 -14.82
N PRO A 47 -8.03 -9.30 -15.61
CA PRO A 47 -8.18 -8.61 -16.89
C PRO A 47 -8.31 -7.08 -16.77
N TYR A 48 -8.43 -6.56 -15.55
CA TYR A 48 -8.48 -5.12 -15.26
C TYR A 48 -7.11 -4.55 -14.88
N ASP A 49 -6.06 -5.38 -14.87
CA ASP A 49 -4.71 -4.91 -14.64
C ASP A 49 -4.30 -3.95 -15.76
N SER A 50 -3.62 -2.87 -15.38
CA SER A 50 -3.20 -1.86 -16.34
C SER A 50 -2.00 -2.35 -17.15
N ALA A 51 -2.23 -2.62 -18.44
CA ALA A 51 -1.15 -2.89 -19.37
C ALA A 51 -0.42 -1.60 -19.76
N ILE A 52 0.90 -1.70 -19.98
CA ILE A 52 1.72 -0.65 -20.58
C ILE A 52 2.12 -1.13 -21.97
N ASP A 53 1.32 -0.76 -22.97
CA ASP A 53 1.59 -1.14 -24.36
C ASP A 53 2.75 -0.34 -24.92
N LEU A 54 3.76 -1.03 -25.46
CA LEU A 54 4.87 -0.40 -26.15
C LEU A 54 4.52 -0.21 -27.62
N GLU A 55 4.97 0.90 -28.21
CA GLU A 55 4.94 1.05 -29.66
C GLU A 55 5.85 0.03 -30.33
N GLU A 56 5.49 -0.38 -31.56
CA GLU A 56 6.30 -1.31 -32.35
C GLU A 56 7.75 -0.83 -32.46
N ASP A 57 8.69 -1.76 -32.26
CA ASP A 57 10.15 -1.54 -32.28
C ASP A 57 10.70 -0.53 -31.24
N LYS A 58 9.90 -0.07 -30.26
CA LYS A 58 10.38 0.78 -29.17
C LYS A 58 10.78 -0.02 -27.94
N GLN A 59 11.90 0.39 -27.32
CA GLN A 59 12.34 -0.09 -26.02
C GLN A 59 12.41 1.07 -25.02
N PRO A 60 12.11 0.83 -23.73
CA PRO A 60 12.29 1.84 -22.69
C PRO A 60 13.74 2.34 -22.65
N PRO A 61 13.98 3.67 -22.56
CA PRO A 61 15.33 4.20 -22.47
C PRO A 61 15.97 3.82 -21.13
N TYR A 62 17.26 3.46 -21.17
CA TYR A 62 18.06 3.30 -19.97
C TYR A 62 18.74 4.62 -19.61
N GLY A 63 18.49 5.12 -18.40
CA GLY A 63 19.11 6.34 -17.87
C GLY A 63 19.98 6.04 -16.64
N PRO A 64 21.09 6.76 -16.42
CA PRO A 64 21.86 6.64 -15.20
C PRO A 64 21.01 7.07 -14.00
N ILE A 65 21.11 6.32 -12.91
CA ILE A 65 20.46 6.67 -11.64
C ILE A 65 21.29 7.78 -10.98
N TYR A 66 20.64 8.86 -10.55
CA TYR A 66 21.30 9.92 -9.80
C TYR A 66 21.86 9.39 -8.48
N SER A 67 23.02 9.92 -8.08
CA SER A 67 23.65 9.53 -6.82
C SER A 67 22.80 9.93 -5.63
N MET A 68 22.57 8.98 -4.71
CA MET A 68 21.96 9.22 -3.41
C MET A 68 23.03 9.39 -2.34
N THR A 69 22.71 10.12 -1.28
CA THR A 69 23.55 10.16 -0.08
C THR A 69 23.50 8.80 0.65
N PRO A 70 24.47 8.48 1.52
CA PRO A 70 24.48 7.22 2.26
C PRO A 70 23.22 7.01 3.11
N ALA A 71 22.71 8.06 3.76
CA ALA A 71 21.53 8.00 4.61
C ALA A 71 20.24 7.73 3.81
N GLU A 72 20.07 8.40 2.65
CA GLU A 72 18.93 8.15 1.76
C GLU A 72 18.92 6.70 1.23
N ARG A 73 20.10 6.20 0.86
CA ARG A 73 20.25 4.83 0.36
C ARG A 73 19.96 3.78 1.43
N GLU A 74 20.38 4.01 2.68
CA GLU A 74 20.09 3.13 3.81
C GLU A 74 18.58 3.08 4.08
N SER A 75 17.95 4.24 4.22
CA SER A 75 16.50 4.33 4.44
C SER A 75 15.69 3.70 3.29
N LEU A 76 16.08 3.94 2.04
CA LEU A 76 15.43 3.33 0.88
C LEU A 76 15.58 1.80 0.89
N LYS A 77 16.75 1.30 1.26
CA LYS A 77 17.00 -0.13 1.34
C LYS A 77 16.14 -0.78 2.42
N GLU A 78 16.07 -0.20 3.62
CA GLU A 78 15.21 -0.70 4.70
C GLU A 78 13.74 -0.79 4.28
N HIS A 79 13.24 0.23 3.58
CA HIS A 79 11.87 0.22 3.07
C HIS A 79 11.66 -0.88 2.03
N ILE A 80 12.53 -0.97 1.01
CA ILE A 80 12.41 -2.01 -0.02
C ILE A 80 12.49 -3.41 0.59
N ASP A 81 13.45 -3.64 1.50
CA ASP A 81 13.61 -4.94 2.16
C ASP A 81 12.38 -5.30 3.02
N SER A 82 11.71 -4.32 3.63
CA SER A 82 10.46 -4.51 4.37
C SER A 82 9.31 -4.94 3.44
N GLU A 83 9.10 -4.22 2.34
CA GLU A 83 8.01 -4.52 1.40
C GLU A 83 8.22 -5.86 0.67
N LEU A 84 9.47 -6.15 0.27
CA LEU A 84 9.81 -7.40 -0.42
C LEU A 84 9.92 -8.60 0.54
N GLY A 85 10.30 -8.37 1.79
CA GLY A 85 10.42 -9.41 2.82
C GLY A 85 9.08 -10.06 3.16
N CYS A 86 7.97 -9.33 3.00
CA CYS A 86 6.62 -9.86 3.18
C CYS A 86 6.12 -10.70 1.98
N HIS A 87 6.80 -10.69 0.83
CA HIS A 87 6.26 -11.20 -0.44
C HIS A 87 7.00 -12.43 -1.03
N ASN A 88 8.06 -12.95 -0.39
CA ASN A 88 8.80 -14.11 -0.89
C ASN A 88 8.25 -15.44 -0.34
N GLN A 89 7.10 -15.87 -0.86
CA GLN A 89 6.62 -17.24 -0.76
C GLN A 89 6.25 -17.74 -2.16
N GLU A 90 7.26 -18.07 -2.98
CA GLU A 90 7.31 -19.28 -3.84
C GLU A 90 8.71 -19.51 -4.42
#